data_AF-A0A2D4SNM3-F1
#
_entry.id   AF-A0A2D4SNM3-F1
#
_cell.length_a   1.000
_cell.length_b   1.000
_cell.length_c   1.000
_cell.angle_alpha   90.00
_cell.angle_beta   90.00
_cell.angle_gamma   90.00
#
_symmetry.space_group_name_H-M   'P 1'
#
loop_
_entity.id
_entity.type
_entity.pdbx_description
1 polymer ?
#
loop_
_entity_poly.entity_id
_entity_poly.type
_entity_poly.pdbx_seq_one_letter_code
_entity_poly.pdbx_strand_id
1 'polypeptide(L)'
;MSKKERVRTLLLERMKMGKPIDALLSSLANRAPSTLIDMTIGLNPIGGSALTYALLPLLPQIELRLRTFPISPQHFYLRLAQGSEEAKDVLLETVIGMHPEEEWVCALSQQIEGAMAGTCHLMAVYDQPYFHNMCNLYVQMGARESLLHCSSMLGRVEPAIALFVNGTMDAGLQAGALALSTNPSCGMIEYLSAMLGPDIDLPLSTMIGYIENGKTLDRISSLVEWYPRAQKMLEKQRNRIEKR
;
A
#
# COMPACT_ATOMS: atom_id res chain seq x y z
N MET A 1 -18.07 -28.16 -30.11
CA MET A 1 -17.12 -27.32 -29.34
C MET A 1 -16.98 -25.96 -30.01
N SER A 2 -17.33 -24.86 -29.31
CA SER A 2 -17.24 -23.50 -29.86
C SER A 2 -15.79 -23.08 -30.10
N LYS A 3 -15.54 -22.06 -30.94
CA LYS A 3 -14.20 -21.52 -31.19
C LYS A 3 -13.51 -21.05 -29.90
N LYS A 4 -14.29 -20.43 -29.02
CA LYS A 4 -13.87 -20.00 -27.67
C LYS A 4 -13.44 -21.18 -26.81
N GLU A 5 -14.22 -22.26 -26.79
CA GLU A 5 -13.90 -23.45 -25.98
C GLU A 5 -12.62 -24.15 -26.49
N ARG A 6 -12.41 -24.21 -27.82
CA ARG A 6 -11.14 -24.71 -28.41
C ARG A 6 -9.92 -23.91 -27.92
N VAL A 7 -10.02 -22.58 -27.89
CA VAL A 7 -8.94 -21.71 -27.43
C VAL A 7 -8.69 -21.89 -25.93
N ARG A 8 -9.75 -21.99 -25.13
CA ARG A 8 -9.65 -22.28 -23.69
C ARG A 8 -8.92 -23.61 -23.45
N THR A 9 -9.34 -24.68 -24.11
CA THR A 9 -8.69 -26.00 -23.97
C THR A 9 -7.21 -25.93 -24.33
N LEU A 10 -6.88 -25.27 -25.45
CA LEU A 10 -5.49 -25.08 -25.88
C LEU A 10 -4.65 -24.29 -24.86
N LEU A 11 -5.19 -23.20 -24.30
CA LEU A 11 -4.51 -22.42 -23.26
C LEU A 11 -4.21 -23.28 -22.02
N LEU A 12 -5.22 -24.00 -21.53
CA LEU A 12 -5.10 -24.88 -20.37
C LEU A 12 -4.08 -26.00 -20.60
N GLU A 13 -4.09 -26.64 -21.77
CA GLU A 13 -3.13 -27.68 -22.13
C GLU A 13 -1.70 -27.12 -22.18
N ARG A 14 -1.49 -25.95 -22.80
CA ARG A 14 -0.17 -25.32 -22.84
C ARG A 14 0.35 -24.96 -21.46
N MET A 15 -0.50 -24.40 -20.61
CA MET A 15 -0.16 -24.10 -19.22
C MET A 15 0.22 -25.36 -18.44
N LYS A 16 -0.56 -26.44 -18.56
CA LYS A 16 -0.24 -27.75 -17.94
C LYS A 16 1.09 -28.32 -18.41
N MET A 17 1.46 -28.08 -19.66
CA MET A 17 2.72 -28.52 -20.25
C MET A 17 3.89 -27.55 -20.00
N GLY A 18 3.69 -26.44 -19.29
CA GLY A 18 4.71 -25.40 -19.11
C GLY A 18 5.13 -24.71 -20.41
N LYS A 19 4.29 -24.75 -21.45
CA LYS A 19 4.57 -24.12 -22.74
C LYS A 19 4.21 -22.63 -22.70
N PRO A 20 4.98 -21.75 -23.35
CA PRO A 20 4.66 -20.33 -23.43
C PRO A 20 3.26 -20.06 -24.00
N ILE A 21 2.54 -19.10 -23.43
CA ILE A 21 1.19 -18.71 -23.85
C ILE A 21 1.11 -17.26 -24.33
N ASP A 22 2.19 -16.49 -24.21
CA ASP A 22 2.28 -15.05 -24.45
C ASP A 22 1.82 -14.66 -25.86
N ALA A 23 2.29 -15.39 -26.87
CA ALA A 23 1.91 -15.16 -28.27
C ALA A 23 0.42 -15.42 -28.52
N LEU A 24 -0.16 -16.41 -27.83
CA LEU A 24 -1.59 -16.73 -27.94
C LEU A 24 -2.43 -15.65 -27.27
N LEU A 25 -2.06 -15.21 -26.06
CA LEU A 25 -2.73 -14.12 -25.34
C LEU A 25 -2.61 -12.80 -26.10
N SER A 26 -1.44 -12.49 -26.65
CA SER A 26 -1.22 -11.29 -27.48
C SER A 26 -2.11 -11.31 -28.73
N SER A 27 -2.22 -12.46 -29.39
CA SER A 27 -3.12 -12.62 -30.55
C SER A 27 -4.59 -12.41 -30.16
N LEU A 28 -5.01 -12.91 -29.00
CA LEU A 28 -6.35 -12.73 -28.47
C LEU A 28 -6.63 -11.28 -28.06
N ALA A 29 -5.70 -10.61 -27.37
CA ALA A 29 -5.83 -9.20 -26.99
C ALA A 29 -6.04 -8.30 -28.22
N ASN A 30 -5.37 -8.62 -29.33
CA ASN A 30 -5.48 -7.89 -30.58
C ASN A 30 -6.75 -8.22 -31.37
N ARG A 31 -7.06 -9.51 -31.56
CA ARG A 31 -8.07 -9.97 -32.55
C ARG A 31 -9.40 -10.37 -31.94
N ALA A 32 -9.43 -10.70 -30.65
CA ALA A 32 -10.62 -11.19 -29.96
C ALA A 32 -10.62 -10.78 -28.46
N PRO A 33 -10.55 -9.48 -28.13
CA PRO A 33 -10.40 -9.01 -26.75
C PRO A 33 -11.56 -9.44 -25.85
N SER A 34 -12.80 -9.49 -26.36
CA SER A 34 -13.96 -10.01 -25.60
C SER A 34 -13.77 -11.47 -25.19
N THR A 35 -13.12 -12.26 -26.03
CA THR A 35 -12.83 -13.67 -25.73
C THR A 35 -11.75 -13.76 -24.65
N LEU A 36 -10.71 -12.93 -24.73
CA LEU A 36 -9.69 -12.86 -23.69
C LEU A 36 -10.30 -12.48 -22.33
N ILE A 37 -11.06 -11.38 -22.27
CA ILE A 37 -11.70 -10.88 -21.06
C ILE A 37 -12.64 -11.93 -20.45
N ASP A 38 -13.49 -12.57 -21.25
CA ASP A 38 -14.37 -13.62 -20.74
C ASP A 38 -13.57 -14.83 -20.21
N MET A 39 -12.50 -15.23 -20.88
CA MET A 39 -11.65 -16.32 -20.41
C MET A 39 -10.89 -15.96 -19.13
N THR A 40 -10.60 -14.69 -18.87
CA THR A 40 -9.86 -14.28 -17.66
C THR A 40 -10.77 -14.01 -16.47
N ILE A 41 -11.95 -13.42 -16.68
CA ILE A 41 -12.80 -12.94 -15.58
C ILE A 41 -14.28 -13.30 -15.70
N GLY A 42 -14.69 -14.04 -16.74
CA GLY A 42 -16.07 -14.46 -16.98
C GLY A 42 -16.58 -15.53 -16.01
N LEU A 43 -17.65 -16.22 -16.38
CA LEU A 43 -18.31 -17.25 -15.54
C LEU A 43 -17.40 -18.43 -15.20
N ASN A 44 -16.55 -18.83 -16.14
CA ASN A 44 -15.58 -19.92 -15.98
C ASN A 44 -14.18 -19.39 -16.33
N PRO A 45 -13.57 -18.58 -15.45
CA PRO A 45 -12.29 -17.97 -15.73
C PRO A 45 -11.19 -19.04 -15.70
N ILE A 46 -10.19 -18.88 -16.56
CA ILE A 46 -8.91 -19.55 -16.44
C ILE A 46 -8.15 -18.79 -15.35
N GLY A 47 -7.84 -19.47 -14.26
CA GLY A 47 -6.95 -18.95 -13.22
C GLY A 47 -5.51 -19.45 -13.38
N GLY A 48 -4.65 -19.05 -12.46
CA GLY A 48 -3.30 -19.54 -12.28
C GLY A 48 -2.24 -18.49 -12.56
N SER A 49 -1.14 -18.55 -11.79
CA SER A 49 -0.03 -17.59 -11.83
C SER A 49 0.59 -17.47 -13.22
N ALA A 50 0.74 -18.58 -13.94
CA ALA A 50 1.25 -18.55 -15.32
C ALA A 50 0.40 -17.68 -16.26
N LEU A 51 -0.93 -17.66 -16.08
CA LEU A 51 -1.80 -16.78 -16.86
C LEU A 51 -1.61 -15.33 -16.44
N THR A 52 -1.67 -15.04 -15.14
CA THR A 52 -1.52 -13.67 -14.63
C THR A 52 -0.21 -13.05 -15.07
N TYR A 53 0.93 -13.76 -14.91
CA TYR A 53 2.23 -13.30 -15.37
C TYR A 53 2.27 -13.01 -16.88
N ALA A 54 1.69 -13.89 -17.69
CA ALA A 54 1.65 -13.69 -19.14
C ALA A 54 0.71 -12.54 -19.58
N LEU A 55 -0.23 -12.14 -18.71
CA LEU A 55 -1.11 -10.99 -18.95
C LEU A 55 -0.51 -9.66 -18.52
N LEU A 56 0.45 -9.62 -17.57
CA LEU A 56 1.04 -8.37 -17.07
C LEU A 56 1.51 -7.44 -18.20
N PRO A 57 2.28 -7.89 -19.21
CA PRO A 57 2.74 -7.02 -20.29
C PRO A 57 1.61 -6.54 -21.21
N LEU A 58 0.45 -7.20 -21.16
CA LEU A 58 -0.72 -6.92 -22.00
C LEU A 58 -1.75 -6.04 -21.29
N LEU A 59 -1.58 -5.74 -19.98
CA LEU A 59 -2.55 -4.99 -19.19
C LEU A 59 -2.92 -3.63 -19.80
N PRO A 60 -1.98 -2.77 -20.26
CA PRO A 60 -2.36 -1.49 -20.88
C PRO A 60 -3.26 -1.68 -22.10
N GLN A 61 -2.99 -2.71 -22.91
CA GLN A 61 -3.81 -3.02 -24.08
C GLN A 61 -5.19 -3.54 -23.67
N ILE A 62 -5.26 -4.40 -22.64
CA ILE A 62 -6.52 -4.96 -22.14
C ILE A 62 -7.39 -3.85 -21.56
N GLU A 63 -6.82 -2.91 -20.80
CA GLU A 63 -7.56 -1.77 -20.23
C GLU A 63 -8.19 -0.86 -21.27
N LEU A 64 -7.45 -0.55 -22.35
CA LEU A 64 -8.02 0.20 -23.47
C LEU A 64 -9.27 -0.48 -24.03
N ARG A 65 -9.33 -1.81 -23.99
CA ARG A 65 -10.50 -2.59 -24.40
C ARG A 65 -11.56 -2.63 -23.30
N LEU A 66 -11.20 -2.71 -22.02
CA LEU A 66 -12.16 -2.70 -20.90
C LEU A 66 -13.09 -1.49 -20.93
N ARG A 67 -12.65 -0.34 -21.45
CA ARG A 67 -13.51 0.85 -21.68
C ARG A 67 -14.74 0.58 -22.56
N THR A 68 -14.72 -0.48 -23.37
CA THR A 68 -15.84 -0.91 -24.21
C THR A 68 -16.73 -1.98 -23.57
N PHE A 69 -16.40 -2.42 -22.35
CA PHE A 69 -17.17 -3.37 -21.56
C PHE A 69 -17.71 -2.72 -20.29
N PRO A 70 -18.85 -3.18 -19.76
CA PRO A 70 -19.39 -2.68 -18.49
C PRO A 70 -18.67 -3.30 -17.28
N ILE A 71 -17.33 -3.26 -17.26
CA ILE A 71 -16.49 -3.86 -16.22
C ILE A 71 -15.52 -2.79 -15.71
N SER A 72 -15.54 -2.53 -14.40
CA SER A 72 -14.57 -1.60 -13.80
C SER A 72 -13.15 -2.22 -13.79
N PRO A 73 -12.09 -1.39 -13.95
CA PRO A 73 -10.71 -1.87 -13.82
C PRO A 73 -10.47 -2.61 -12.51
N GLN A 74 -10.97 -2.07 -11.39
CA GLN A 74 -10.89 -2.70 -10.08
C GLN A 74 -11.45 -4.15 -10.09
N HIS A 75 -12.64 -4.36 -10.67
CA HIS A 75 -13.24 -5.69 -10.72
C HIS A 75 -12.42 -6.66 -11.58
N PHE A 76 -11.89 -6.18 -12.71
CA PHE A 76 -11.02 -6.97 -13.56
C PHE A 76 -9.76 -7.43 -12.82
N TYR A 77 -9.06 -6.51 -12.15
CA TYR A 77 -7.85 -6.82 -11.40
C TYR A 77 -8.10 -7.72 -10.20
N LEU A 78 -9.18 -7.47 -9.45
CA LEU A 78 -9.54 -8.31 -8.32
C LEU A 78 -9.81 -9.76 -8.76
N ARG A 79 -10.51 -9.96 -9.89
CA ARG A 79 -10.78 -11.30 -10.43
C ARG A 79 -9.51 -12.01 -10.89
N LEU A 80 -8.56 -11.28 -11.48
CA LEU A 80 -7.24 -11.83 -11.82
C LEU A 80 -6.45 -12.22 -10.56
N ALA A 81 -6.43 -11.38 -9.53
CA ALA A 81 -5.77 -11.66 -8.26
C ALA A 81 -6.37 -12.90 -7.57
N GLN A 82 -7.71 -13.00 -7.50
CA GLN A 82 -8.40 -14.18 -6.96
C GLN A 82 -8.10 -15.48 -7.72
N GLY A 83 -7.76 -15.36 -9.01
CA GLY A 83 -7.35 -16.50 -9.83
C GLY A 83 -5.91 -16.94 -9.60
N SER A 84 -5.07 -16.16 -8.92
CA SER A 84 -3.64 -16.44 -8.75
C SER A 84 -3.08 -15.89 -7.45
N GLU A 85 -2.94 -16.78 -6.47
CA GLU A 85 -2.38 -16.42 -5.16
C GLU A 85 -0.90 -16.00 -5.23
N GLU A 86 -0.09 -16.65 -6.06
CA GLU A 86 1.36 -16.38 -6.14
C GLU A 86 1.71 -15.14 -6.97
N ALA A 87 0.80 -14.67 -7.84
CA ALA A 87 1.06 -13.51 -8.71
C ALA A 87 0.27 -12.27 -8.30
N LYS A 88 -0.58 -12.34 -7.27
CA LYS A 88 -1.44 -11.22 -6.85
C LYS A 88 -0.62 -10.00 -6.40
N ASP A 89 0.53 -10.21 -5.75
CA ASP A 89 1.38 -9.11 -5.27
C ASP A 89 2.06 -8.39 -6.44
N VAL A 90 2.63 -9.15 -7.38
CA VAL A 90 3.22 -8.61 -8.62
C VAL A 90 2.17 -7.91 -9.48
N LEU A 91 0.95 -8.46 -9.54
CA LEU A 91 -0.18 -7.82 -10.20
C LEU A 91 -0.51 -6.48 -9.53
N LEU A 92 -0.62 -6.45 -8.19
CA LEU A 92 -0.91 -5.23 -7.45
C LEU A 92 0.19 -4.17 -7.67
N GLU A 93 1.46 -4.54 -7.59
CA GLU A 93 2.60 -3.64 -7.88
C GLU A 93 2.52 -3.08 -9.31
N THR A 94 2.20 -3.93 -10.29
CA THR A 94 2.04 -3.51 -11.69
C THR A 94 0.90 -2.52 -11.84
N VAL A 95 -0.24 -2.79 -11.19
CA VAL A 95 -1.43 -1.92 -11.22
C VAL A 95 -1.14 -0.58 -10.56
N ILE A 96 -0.48 -0.58 -9.40
CA ILE A 96 -0.04 0.65 -8.72
C ILE A 96 0.87 1.46 -9.64
N GLY A 97 1.85 0.83 -10.29
CA GLY A 97 2.74 1.53 -11.23
C GLY A 97 2.03 2.15 -12.43
N MET A 98 0.91 1.56 -12.87
CA MET A 98 0.09 2.09 -13.96
C MET A 98 -0.88 3.19 -13.51
N HIS A 99 -1.41 3.09 -12.29
CA HIS A 99 -2.52 3.92 -11.77
C HIS A 99 -2.25 4.43 -10.35
N PRO A 100 -1.12 5.10 -10.09
CA PRO A 100 -0.67 5.36 -8.72
C PRO A 100 -1.49 6.42 -7.96
N GLU A 101 -2.40 7.13 -8.64
CA GLU A 101 -3.24 8.19 -8.05
C GLU A 101 -4.71 7.78 -7.94
N GLU A 102 -5.08 6.63 -8.49
CA GLU A 102 -6.47 6.24 -8.64
C GLU A 102 -7.03 5.65 -7.34
N GLU A 103 -8.10 6.25 -6.81
CA GLU A 103 -8.74 5.86 -5.55
C GLU A 103 -9.18 4.37 -5.54
N TRP A 104 -9.61 3.84 -6.69
CA TRP A 104 -10.02 2.44 -6.78
C TRP A 104 -8.87 1.45 -6.54
N VAL A 105 -7.61 1.88 -6.68
CA VAL A 105 -6.43 1.08 -6.32
C VAL A 105 -6.37 0.88 -4.81
N CYS A 106 -6.80 1.84 -3.99
CA CYS A 106 -6.90 1.67 -2.55
C CYS A 106 -7.87 0.54 -2.18
N ALA A 107 -9.04 0.51 -2.84
CA ALA A 107 -10.01 -0.56 -2.66
C ALA A 107 -9.50 -1.92 -3.16
N LEU A 108 -8.74 -1.97 -4.25
CA LEU A 108 -8.09 -3.20 -4.72
C LEU A 108 -7.05 -3.71 -3.71
N SER A 109 -6.18 -2.82 -3.26
CA SER A 109 -5.16 -3.06 -2.25
C SER A 109 -5.74 -3.63 -0.96
N GLN A 110 -6.88 -3.10 -0.47
CA GLN A 110 -7.58 -3.66 0.69
C GLN A 110 -8.02 -5.12 0.48
N GLN A 111 -8.46 -5.48 -0.73
CA GLN A 111 -8.90 -6.84 -1.03
C GLN A 111 -7.74 -7.83 -1.20
N ILE A 112 -6.56 -7.35 -1.60
CA ILE A 112 -5.38 -8.20 -1.87
C ILE A 112 -4.50 -8.35 -0.62
N GLU A 113 -4.16 -7.23 0.05
CA GLU A 113 -3.23 -7.18 1.17
C GLU A 113 -3.91 -7.45 2.53
N GLY A 114 -5.24 -7.34 2.61
CA GLY A 114 -6.01 -7.61 3.82
C GLY A 114 -5.65 -6.65 4.96
N ALA A 115 -5.14 -7.17 6.07
CA ALA A 115 -4.80 -6.36 7.26
C ALA A 115 -3.73 -5.29 6.97
N MET A 116 -2.82 -5.57 6.03
CA MET A 116 -1.75 -4.66 5.60
C MET A 116 -2.15 -3.81 4.39
N ALA A 117 -3.45 -3.61 4.16
CA ALA A 117 -4.02 -2.78 3.08
C ALA A 117 -3.25 -1.46 2.88
N GLY A 118 -2.67 -1.28 1.71
CA GLY A 118 -2.04 -0.02 1.31
C GLY A 118 -0.55 0.03 1.53
N THR A 119 0.06 -1.02 2.08
CA THR A 119 1.51 -1.06 2.28
C THR A 119 2.23 -0.96 0.95
N CYS A 120 1.90 -1.83 -0.02
CA CYS A 120 2.49 -1.81 -1.35
C CYS A 120 2.30 -0.44 -2.04
N HIS A 121 1.09 0.11 -1.95
CA HIS A 121 0.76 1.37 -2.61
C HIS A 121 1.50 2.56 -2.00
N LEU A 122 1.42 2.73 -0.68
CA LEU A 122 2.11 3.81 0.03
C LEU A 122 3.63 3.72 -0.13
N MET A 123 4.18 2.50 -0.17
CA MET A 123 5.61 2.28 -0.39
C MET A 123 6.05 2.62 -1.82
N ALA A 124 5.17 2.45 -2.81
CA ALA A 124 5.47 2.79 -4.20
C ALA A 124 5.39 4.30 -4.48
N VAL A 125 4.59 5.04 -3.72
CA VAL A 125 4.28 6.46 -4.02
C VAL A 125 4.82 7.44 -2.97
N TYR A 126 5.68 6.99 -2.06
CA TYR A 126 6.13 7.80 -0.91
C TYR A 126 6.88 9.09 -1.27
N ASP A 127 7.51 9.14 -2.45
CA ASP A 127 8.28 10.28 -2.96
C ASP A 127 7.44 11.16 -3.91
N GLN A 128 6.17 10.82 -4.10
CA GLN A 128 5.28 11.50 -5.03
C GLN A 128 4.49 12.64 -4.38
N PRO A 129 4.10 13.69 -5.13
CA PRO A 129 3.36 14.83 -4.58
C PRO A 129 2.01 14.47 -3.94
N TYR A 130 1.38 13.40 -4.38
CA TYR A 130 0.08 12.93 -3.92
C TYR A 130 0.15 11.92 -2.75
N PHE A 131 1.36 11.62 -2.23
CA PHE A 131 1.53 10.67 -1.12
C PHE A 131 0.64 10.99 0.09
N HIS A 132 0.56 12.27 0.46
CA HIS A 132 -0.29 12.71 1.57
C HIS A 132 -1.77 12.38 1.34
N ASN A 133 -2.27 12.55 0.11
CA ASN A 133 -3.65 12.22 -0.24
C ASN A 133 -3.89 10.71 -0.12
N MET A 134 -2.94 9.89 -0.57
CA MET A 134 -3.03 8.43 -0.42
C MET A 134 -3.03 8.01 1.05
N CYS A 135 -2.21 8.62 1.91
CA CYS A 135 -2.27 8.37 3.35
C CYS A 135 -3.68 8.66 3.91
N ASN A 136 -4.30 9.78 3.54
CA ASN A 136 -5.65 10.12 4.00
C ASN A 136 -6.70 9.11 3.53
N LEU A 137 -6.65 8.66 2.27
CA LEU A 137 -7.55 7.63 1.75
C LEU A 137 -7.42 6.33 2.54
N TYR A 138 -6.19 5.87 2.80
CA TYR A 138 -5.96 4.66 3.58
C TYR A 138 -6.39 4.78 5.05
N VAL A 139 -6.29 5.96 5.65
CA VAL A 139 -6.89 6.20 6.98
C VAL A 139 -8.41 6.05 6.95
N GLN A 140 -9.08 6.66 5.97
CA GLN A 140 -10.54 6.58 5.82
C GLN A 140 -11.02 5.13 5.61
N MET A 141 -10.18 4.29 5.00
CA MET A 141 -10.42 2.86 4.82
C MET A 141 -10.08 2.00 6.05
N GLY A 142 -9.60 2.61 7.14
CA GLY A 142 -9.26 1.90 8.38
C GLY A 142 -7.90 1.19 8.35
N ALA A 143 -6.99 1.52 7.43
CA ALA A 143 -5.68 0.86 7.28
C ALA A 143 -4.63 1.35 8.29
N ARG A 144 -4.97 1.33 9.59
CA ARG A 144 -4.09 1.80 10.68
C ARG A 144 -2.74 1.06 10.68
N GLU A 145 -2.76 -0.26 10.56
CA GLU A 145 -1.56 -1.10 10.65
C GLU A 145 -0.55 -0.76 9.55
N SER A 146 -1.02 -0.61 8.31
CA SER A 146 -0.19 -0.22 7.16
C SER A 146 0.42 1.16 7.33
N LEU A 147 -0.32 2.13 7.88
CA LEU A 147 0.20 3.49 8.10
C LEU A 147 1.27 3.53 9.20
N LEU A 148 1.09 2.76 10.27
CA LEU A 148 2.13 2.56 11.29
C LEU A 148 3.36 1.91 10.67
N HIS A 149 3.16 0.86 9.88
CA HIS A 149 4.24 0.16 9.20
C HIS A 149 4.99 1.09 8.23
N CYS A 150 4.28 1.84 7.37
CA CYS A 150 4.87 2.80 6.45
C CYS A 150 5.65 3.89 7.20
N SER A 151 5.14 4.39 8.34
CA SER A 151 5.87 5.36 9.18
C SER A 151 7.21 4.79 9.65
N SER A 152 7.20 3.53 10.09
CA SER A 152 8.42 2.84 10.56
C SER A 152 9.41 2.57 9.43
N MET A 153 8.95 2.29 8.22
CA MET A 153 9.83 1.97 7.09
C MET A 153 10.39 3.22 6.42
N LEU A 154 9.57 4.28 6.31
CA LEU A 154 9.90 5.47 5.52
C LEU A 154 10.49 6.61 6.33
N GLY A 155 10.23 6.69 7.64
CA GLY A 155 10.62 7.86 8.43
C GLY A 155 9.91 9.15 7.96
N ARG A 156 8.69 9.01 7.42
CA ARG A 156 7.86 10.09 6.86
C ARG A 156 6.76 10.47 7.86
N VAL A 157 6.40 11.75 7.91
CA VAL A 157 5.38 12.25 8.86
C VAL A 157 3.96 12.13 8.33
N GLU A 158 3.80 12.05 7.01
CA GLU A 158 2.51 12.09 6.33
C GLU A 158 1.53 10.99 6.80
N PRO A 159 1.93 9.73 7.03
CA PRO A 159 1.03 8.73 7.59
C PRO A 159 0.58 9.06 9.03
N ALA A 160 1.48 9.61 9.85
CA ALA A 160 1.18 10.04 11.21
C ALA A 160 0.20 11.22 11.22
N ILE A 161 0.43 12.19 10.34
CA ILE A 161 -0.45 13.35 10.12
C ILE A 161 -1.85 12.88 9.72
N ALA A 162 -1.95 11.97 8.75
CA ALA A 162 -3.23 11.45 8.28
C ALA A 162 -4.03 10.80 9.42
N LEU A 163 -3.38 9.96 10.24
CA LEU A 163 -3.99 9.35 11.42
C LEU A 163 -4.45 10.41 12.44
N PHE A 164 -3.63 11.43 12.66
CA PHE A 164 -3.93 12.50 13.61
C PHE A 164 -5.16 13.32 13.19
N VAL A 165 -5.22 13.79 11.95
CA VAL A 165 -6.28 14.65 11.42
C VAL A 165 -7.63 13.91 11.36
N ASN A 166 -7.62 12.60 11.14
CA ASN A 166 -8.84 11.77 11.11
C ASN A 166 -9.27 11.26 12.51
N GLY A 167 -8.81 11.89 13.59
CA GLY A 167 -9.31 11.65 14.94
C GLY A 167 -8.70 10.45 15.66
N THR A 168 -7.65 9.82 15.12
CA THR A 168 -6.93 8.72 15.77
C THR A 168 -5.64 9.21 16.42
N MET A 169 -5.77 10.12 17.40
CA MET A 169 -4.63 10.81 18.03
C MET A 169 -3.54 9.83 18.51
N ASP A 170 -3.92 8.78 19.23
CA ASP A 170 -2.99 7.77 19.75
C ASP A 170 -2.21 7.07 18.63
N ALA A 171 -2.90 6.64 17.57
CA ALA A 171 -2.29 6.01 16.41
C ALA A 171 -1.36 6.98 15.67
N GLY A 172 -1.75 8.26 15.55
CA GLY A 172 -0.93 9.31 14.95
C GLY A 172 0.35 9.58 15.75
N LEU A 173 0.27 9.61 17.08
CA LEU A 173 1.46 9.77 17.94
C LEU A 173 2.36 8.53 17.89
N GLN A 174 1.79 7.33 17.85
CA GLN A 174 2.55 6.09 17.66
C GLN A 174 3.26 6.09 16.30
N ALA A 175 2.57 6.45 15.22
CA ALA A 175 3.15 6.61 13.89
C ALA A 175 4.26 7.67 13.86
N GLY A 176 4.06 8.81 14.53
CA GLY A 176 5.06 9.87 14.67
C GLY A 176 6.31 9.39 15.39
N ALA A 177 6.17 8.59 16.45
CA ALA A 177 7.29 7.98 17.15
C ALA A 177 8.08 7.00 16.27
N LEU A 178 7.38 6.20 15.46
CA LEU A 178 7.99 5.31 14.48
C LEU A 178 8.75 6.11 13.40
N ALA A 179 8.14 7.18 12.89
CA ALA A 179 8.77 8.07 11.92
C ALA A 179 10.04 8.73 12.47
N LEU A 180 10.00 9.26 13.70
CA LEU A 180 11.18 9.83 14.38
C LEU A 180 12.26 8.77 14.64
N SER A 181 11.86 7.54 14.94
CA SER A 181 12.79 6.43 15.17
C SER A 181 13.60 6.10 13.92
N THR A 182 12.98 6.23 12.75
CA THR A 182 13.61 5.98 11.45
C THR A 182 14.34 7.22 10.91
N ASN A 183 13.72 8.40 11.04
CA ASN A 183 14.26 9.69 10.63
C ASN A 183 13.94 10.77 11.68
N PRO A 184 14.89 11.09 12.57
CA PRO A 184 14.70 12.12 13.60
C PRO A 184 14.46 13.53 13.06
N SER A 185 14.76 13.78 11.78
CA SER A 185 14.58 15.07 11.11
C SER A 185 13.32 15.13 10.25
N CYS A 186 12.35 14.23 10.47
CA CYS A 186 11.15 14.12 9.64
C CYS A 186 10.15 15.29 9.77
N GLY A 187 10.35 16.20 10.73
CA GLY A 187 9.49 17.38 10.91
C GLY A 187 8.27 17.17 11.82
N MET A 188 8.22 16.05 12.56
CA MET A 188 7.03 15.69 13.36
C MET A 188 6.76 16.68 14.50
N ILE A 189 7.80 17.21 15.15
CA ILE A 189 7.67 18.14 16.28
C ILE A 189 7.17 19.50 15.80
N GLU A 190 7.69 19.95 14.65
CA GLU A 190 7.28 21.17 13.95
C GLU A 190 5.82 21.06 13.53
N TYR A 191 5.41 19.93 12.97
CA TYR A 191 4.02 19.68 12.61
C TYR A 191 3.09 19.74 13.83
N LEU A 192 3.41 19.03 14.92
CA LEU A 192 2.60 19.06 16.14
C LEU A 192 2.46 20.49 16.68
N SER A 193 3.55 21.24 16.70
CA SER A 193 3.57 22.64 17.16
C SER A 193 2.70 23.54 16.28
N ALA A 194 2.74 23.34 14.96
CA ALA A 194 1.92 24.10 14.02
C ALA A 194 0.42 23.78 14.17
N MET A 195 0.09 22.51 14.43
CA MET A 195 -1.30 22.04 14.49
C MET A 195 -1.98 22.33 15.83
N LEU A 196 -1.26 22.13 16.95
CA LEU A 196 -1.80 22.21 18.31
C LEU A 196 -1.42 23.52 19.03
N GLY A 197 -0.56 24.33 18.41
CA GLY A 197 0.06 25.48 19.05
C GLY A 197 1.33 25.09 19.82
N PRO A 198 1.96 26.03 20.54
CA PRO A 198 3.28 25.81 21.15
C PRO A 198 3.27 24.84 22.33
N ASP A 199 2.13 24.58 22.97
CA ASP A 199 2.01 23.71 24.14
C ASP A 199 1.75 22.24 23.74
N ILE A 200 2.76 21.60 23.16
CA ILE A 200 2.71 20.18 22.73
C ILE A 200 3.35 19.22 23.74
N ASP A 201 3.62 19.66 24.97
CA ASP A 201 4.39 18.89 25.95
C ASP A 201 3.75 17.52 26.26
N LEU A 202 2.41 17.47 26.34
CA LEU A 202 1.67 16.23 26.56
C LEU A 202 1.70 15.28 25.34
N PRO A 203 1.29 15.69 24.11
CA PRO A 203 1.44 14.85 22.92
C PRO A 203 2.86 14.35 22.69
N LEU A 204 3.85 15.23 22.88
CA LEU A 204 5.27 14.92 22.71
C LEU A 204 5.75 13.90 23.74
N SER A 205 5.37 14.05 25.01
CA SER A 205 5.64 13.06 26.06
C SER A 205 5.03 11.69 25.72
N THR A 206 3.78 11.65 25.25
CA THR A 206 3.15 10.40 24.81
C THR A 206 3.90 9.76 23.64
N MET A 207 4.28 10.55 22.64
CA MET A 207 5.05 10.08 21.48
C MET A 207 6.42 9.50 21.88
N ILE A 208 7.15 10.18 22.77
CA ILE A 208 8.43 9.67 23.33
C ILE A 208 8.21 8.34 24.05
N GLY A 209 7.06 8.16 24.71
CA GLY A 209 6.69 6.92 25.37
C GLY A 209 6.66 5.69 24.45
N TYR A 210 6.48 5.88 23.15
CA TYR A 210 6.50 4.83 22.13
C TYR A 210 7.89 4.53 21.55
N ILE A 211 8.90 5.34 21.84
CA ILE A 211 10.25 5.16 21.29
C ILE A 211 11.01 4.11 22.10
N GLU A 212 11.39 3.02 21.44
CA GLU A 212 12.14 1.91 22.06
C GLU A 212 13.65 1.92 21.73
N ASN A 213 14.13 2.90 20.96
CA ASN A 213 15.52 3.02 20.54
C ASN A 213 16.24 4.15 21.28
N GLY A 214 17.23 3.79 22.12
CA GLY A 214 18.03 4.76 22.88
C GLY A 214 18.75 5.80 22.01
N LYS A 215 19.28 5.40 20.84
CA LYS A 215 19.94 6.34 19.91
C LYS A 215 18.96 7.40 19.39
N THR A 216 17.69 7.03 19.20
CA THR A 216 16.65 7.98 18.78
C THR A 216 16.37 8.96 19.91
N LEU A 217 16.24 8.49 21.15
CA LEU A 217 16.04 9.36 22.31
C LEU A 217 17.15 10.41 22.44
N ASP A 218 18.40 10.00 22.22
CA ASP A 218 19.54 10.94 22.27
C ASP A 218 19.45 11.99 21.17
N ARG A 219 19.06 11.60 19.95
CA ARG A 219 18.94 12.52 18.80
C ARG A 219 17.81 13.53 18.94
N ILE A 220 16.70 13.16 19.59
CA ILE A 220 15.57 14.07 19.80
C ILE A 220 15.70 14.89 21.09
N SER A 221 16.73 14.65 21.91
CA SER A 221 16.87 15.28 23.23
C SER A 221 16.96 16.80 23.18
N SER A 222 17.67 17.35 22.18
CA SER A 222 17.76 18.79 21.97
C SER A 222 16.46 19.38 21.42
N LEU A 223 15.73 18.62 20.59
CA LEU A 223 14.46 19.07 20.01
C LEU A 223 13.37 19.24 21.07
N VAL A 224 13.49 18.53 22.21
CA VAL A 224 12.48 18.53 23.26
C VAL A 224 12.91 19.27 24.53
N GLU A 225 14.03 20.00 24.50
CA GLU A 225 14.62 20.69 25.69
C GLU A 225 13.67 21.71 26.33
N TRP A 226 12.83 22.33 25.51
CA TRP A 226 11.86 23.35 25.94
C TRP A 226 10.57 22.75 26.53
N TYR A 227 10.46 21.43 26.62
CA TYR A 227 9.24 20.70 27.00
C TYR A 227 9.49 19.84 28.25
N PRO A 228 9.20 20.35 29.47
CA PRO A 228 9.59 19.69 30.72
C PRO A 228 9.00 18.29 30.92
N ARG A 229 7.76 18.00 30.49
CA ARG A 229 7.19 16.65 30.61
C ARG A 229 7.78 15.70 29.58
N ALA A 230 8.07 16.17 28.37
CA ALA A 230 8.77 15.42 27.34
C ALA A 230 10.20 15.05 27.81
N GLN A 231 10.94 15.97 28.42
CA GLN A 231 12.26 15.70 29.02
C GLN A 231 12.20 14.61 30.10
N LYS A 232 11.25 14.73 31.05
CA LYS A 232 11.05 13.68 32.07
C LYS A 232 10.70 12.33 31.48
N MET A 233 9.89 12.31 30.41
CA MET A 233 9.58 11.05 29.72
C MET A 233 10.81 10.49 29.00
N LEU A 234 11.62 11.34 28.37
CA LEU A 234 12.84 10.95 27.69
C LEU A 234 13.81 10.27 28.66
N GLU A 235 14.07 10.87 29.82
CA GLU A 235 14.88 10.26 30.88
C GLU A 235 14.29 8.93 31.36
N LYS A 236 12.98 8.88 31.58
CA LYS A 236 12.28 7.66 32.01
C LYS A 236 12.43 6.54 30.98
N GLN A 237 12.27 6.82 29.69
CA GLN A 237 12.39 5.82 28.63
C GLN A 237 13.85 5.39 28.43
N ARG A 238 14.82 6.32 28.51
CA ARG A 238 16.25 5.98 28.46
C ARG A 238 16.62 4.98 29.56
N ASN A 239 16.25 5.30 30.81
CA ASN A 239 16.47 4.41 31.96
C ASN A 239 15.77 3.04 31.83
N ARG A 240 14.64 2.98 31.10
CA ARG A 240 13.92 1.73 30.84
C ARG A 240 14.63 0.88 29.80
N ILE A 241 15.15 1.49 28.73
CA ILE A 241 15.86 0.81 27.65
C ILE A 241 17.19 0.28 28.13
N GLU A 242 17.95 1.03 28.95
CA GLU A 242 19.24 0.60 29.51
C GLU A 242 19.15 -0.60 30.46
N LYS A 243 17.95 -0.87 31.01
CA LYS A 243 17.70 -1.99 31.92
C LYS A 243 17.26 -3.27 31.21
N ARG A 244 17.00 -3.23 29.90
CA ARG A 244 16.64 -4.40 29.08
C ARG A 244 17.90 -5.06 28.53
#